data_AF-A0A9E4CDL4-F1
#
_entry.id   AF-A0A9E4CDL4-F1
#
_cell.length_a   1.000
_cell.length_b   1.000
_cell.length_c   1.000
_cell.angle_alpha   90.00
_cell.angle_beta   90.00
_cell.angle_gamma   90.00
#
_symmetry.space_group_name_H-M   'P 1'
#
loop_
_entity.id
_entity.type
_entity.pdbx_description
1 polymer ?
#
loop_
_entity_poly.entity_id
_entity_poly.type
_entity_poly.pdbx_seq_one_letter_code
_entity_poly.pdbx_strand_id
1 'polypeptide(L)'
;VRVMLLAAAVATLLLGSSGAVTALGDTLALRGGIDPSQSLFVATLISLRIYHPLFAFLVGAVIAAAAWVAATQRPTTQSWWLSRIVVGIFVVQLLVGAVNVALKAPVTMQLIHLLLADLLWIALVLLSAAALSTTAYPRVQASVLEGVSVGDD
;
A
#
# COMPACT_ATOMS: atom_id res chain seq x y z
N VAL A 1 -14.05 7.83 -3.40
CA VAL A 1 -12.63 7.86 -2.97
C VAL A 1 -12.35 7.39 -1.53
N ARG A 2 -12.96 7.97 -0.47
CA ARG A 2 -12.66 7.65 0.95
C ARG A 2 -12.70 6.15 1.30
N VAL A 3 -13.81 5.48 1.02
CA VAL A 3 -14.01 4.06 1.33
C VAL A 3 -12.98 3.19 0.60
N MET A 4 -12.67 3.49 -0.65
CA MET A 4 -11.68 2.76 -1.44
C MET A 4 -10.26 2.90 -0.87
N LEU A 5 -9.87 4.11 -0.45
CA LEU A 5 -8.57 4.35 0.19
C LEU A 5 -8.47 3.63 1.54
N LEU A 6 -9.53 3.67 2.35
CA LEU A 6 -9.58 2.93 3.62
C LEU A 6 -9.50 1.42 3.38
N ALA A 7 -10.25 0.90 2.41
CA ALA A 7 -10.20 -0.50 2.04
C ALA A 7 -8.80 -0.91 1.58
N ALA A 8 -8.15 -0.12 0.73
CA ALA A 8 -6.77 -0.37 0.30
C ALA A 8 -5.78 -0.33 1.47
N ALA A 9 -5.91 0.62 2.41
CA ALA A 9 -5.04 0.70 3.57
C ALA A 9 -5.19 -0.53 4.48
N VAL A 10 -6.42 -0.90 4.85
CA VAL A 10 -6.69 -2.07 5.68
C VAL A 10 -6.23 -3.35 4.98
N ALA A 11 -6.53 -3.50 3.69
CA ALA A 11 -6.11 -4.65 2.90
C ALA A 11 -4.58 -4.77 2.82
N THR A 12 -3.87 -3.65 2.67
CA THR A 12 -2.39 -3.62 2.65
C THR A 12 -1.80 -4.04 3.99
N LEU A 13 -2.38 -3.60 5.11
CA LEU A 13 -1.95 -4.02 6.44
C LEU A 13 -2.15 -5.54 6.64
N LEU A 14 -3.32 -6.07 6.28
CA LEU A 14 -3.59 -7.50 6.38
C LEU A 14 -2.65 -8.32 5.48
N LEU A 15 -2.39 -7.85 4.26
CA LEU A 15 -1.41 -8.47 3.37
C LEU A 15 -0.01 -8.47 3.99
N GLY A 16 0.43 -7.33 4.53
CA GLY A 16 1.72 -7.19 5.22
C GLY A 16 1.84 -8.15 6.41
N SER A 17 0.82 -8.24 7.25
CA SER A 17 0.77 -9.19 8.38
C SER A 17 0.89 -10.64 7.89
N SER A 18 0.18 -11.02 6.82
CA SER A 18 0.29 -12.37 6.24
C SER A 18 1.71 -12.68 5.70
N GLY A 19 2.39 -11.66 5.15
CA GLY A 19 3.77 -11.76 4.70
C GLY A 19 4.76 -11.92 5.85
N ALA A 20 4.56 -11.19 6.95
CA ALA A 20 5.38 -11.33 8.16
C ALA A 20 5.25 -12.74 8.78
N VAL A 21 4.03 -13.29 8.81
CA VAL A 21 3.78 -14.68 9.25
C VAL A 21 4.51 -15.69 8.36
N THR A 22 4.48 -15.49 7.04
CA THR A 22 5.21 -16.31 6.06
C THR A 22 6.72 -16.26 6.32
N ALA A 23 7.29 -15.07 6.47
CA ALA A 23 8.72 -14.88 6.72
C ALA A 23 9.18 -15.46 8.07
N LEU A 24 8.33 -15.38 9.11
CA LEU A 24 8.59 -16.02 10.40
C LEU A 24 8.66 -17.55 10.25
N GLY A 25 7.70 -18.16 9.56
CA GLY A 25 7.70 -19.60 9.29
C GLY A 25 8.94 -20.06 8.52
N ASP A 26 9.35 -19.30 7.49
CA ASP A 26 10.61 -19.53 6.76
C ASP A 26 11.85 -19.44 7.64
N THR A 27 11.89 -18.43 8.52
CA THR A 27 13.03 -18.22 9.41
C THR A 27 13.17 -19.36 10.41
N LEU A 28 12.08 -19.77 11.06
CA LEU A 28 12.12 -20.87 12.04
C LEU A 28 12.52 -22.21 11.41
N ALA A 29 12.02 -22.51 10.20
CA ALA A 29 12.34 -23.75 9.52
C ALA A 29 13.75 -23.76 8.90
N LEU A 30 14.12 -22.74 8.13
CA LEU A 30 15.35 -22.71 7.34
C LEU A 30 16.58 -22.23 8.13
N ARG A 31 16.38 -21.37 9.13
CA ARG A 31 17.47 -20.77 9.92
C ARG A 31 17.46 -21.25 11.37
N GLY A 32 16.27 -21.43 11.94
CA GLY A 32 16.10 -22.02 13.27
C GLY A 32 16.28 -23.54 13.30
N GLY A 33 16.26 -24.22 12.15
CA GLY A 33 16.45 -25.66 12.05
C GLY A 33 15.31 -26.49 12.65
N ILE A 34 14.14 -25.88 12.88
CA ILE A 34 12.98 -26.57 13.45
C ILE A 34 12.27 -27.33 12.34
N ASP A 35 12.33 -28.65 12.40
CA ASP A 35 11.62 -29.51 11.46
C ASP A 35 10.09 -29.36 11.65
N PRO A 36 9.32 -29.05 10.59
CA PRO A 36 7.87 -28.93 10.67
C PRO A 36 7.17 -30.20 11.19
N SER A 37 7.77 -31.39 11.00
CA SER A 37 7.22 -32.65 11.53
C SER A 37 7.28 -32.75 13.06
N GLN A 38 8.13 -31.94 13.70
CA GLN A 38 8.33 -31.94 15.15
C GLN A 38 7.55 -30.83 15.87
N SER A 39 6.98 -29.87 15.13
CA SER A 39 6.28 -28.72 15.70
C SER A 39 5.03 -28.36 14.90
N LEU A 40 3.85 -28.61 15.48
CA LEU A 40 2.57 -28.22 14.90
C LEU A 40 2.51 -26.70 14.61
N PHE A 41 3.14 -25.89 15.45
CA PHE A 41 3.20 -24.44 15.25
C PHE A 41 3.93 -24.08 13.96
N VAL A 42 5.16 -24.60 13.75
CA VAL A 42 5.93 -24.34 12.53
C VAL A 42 5.23 -24.91 11.29
N ALA A 43 4.70 -26.13 11.38
CA ALA A 43 3.90 -26.71 10.31
C ALA A 43 2.70 -25.82 9.92
N THR A 44 2.00 -25.28 10.92
CA THR A 44 0.88 -24.36 10.69
C THR A 44 1.34 -23.09 9.98
N LEU A 45 2.42 -22.45 10.44
CA LEU A 45 2.96 -21.24 9.78
C LEU A 45 3.35 -21.49 8.31
N ILE A 46 3.93 -22.66 8.02
CA ILE A 46 4.30 -23.04 6.64
C ILE A 46 3.07 -23.28 5.77
N SER A 47 2.01 -23.89 6.31
CA SER A 47 0.77 -24.10 5.57
C SER A 47 0.10 -22.78 5.14
N LEU A 48 0.28 -21.72 5.92
CA LEU A 48 -0.32 -20.41 5.66
C LEU A 48 0.32 -19.66 4.48
N ARG A 49 1.51 -20.08 4.01
CA ARG A 49 2.27 -19.37 2.97
C ARG A 49 1.52 -19.24 1.64
N ILE A 50 0.64 -20.19 1.34
CA ILE A 50 -0.16 -20.16 0.11
C ILE A 50 -1.13 -18.98 0.07
N TYR A 51 -1.58 -18.50 1.24
CA TYR A 51 -2.55 -17.42 1.32
C TYR A 51 -1.94 -16.05 1.05
N HIS A 52 -0.66 -15.83 1.38
CA HIS A 52 0.00 -14.55 1.13
C HIS A 52 -0.01 -14.13 -0.35
N PRO A 53 0.47 -14.94 -1.32
CA PRO A 53 0.42 -14.58 -2.73
C PRO A 53 -1.02 -14.50 -3.26
N LEU A 54 -1.95 -15.33 -2.76
CA LEU A 54 -3.37 -15.23 -3.13
C LEU A 54 -3.95 -13.87 -2.71
N PHE A 55 -3.70 -13.45 -1.46
CA PHE A 55 -4.07 -12.13 -0.98
C PHE A 55 -3.36 -11.02 -1.75
N ALA A 56 -2.10 -11.21 -2.15
CA ALA A 56 -1.38 -10.21 -2.92
C ALA A 56 -2.12 -9.85 -4.22
N PHE A 57 -2.62 -10.83 -4.98
CA PHE A 57 -3.39 -10.52 -6.19
C PHE A 57 -4.71 -9.79 -5.90
N LEU A 58 -5.45 -10.20 -4.87
CA LEU A 58 -6.71 -9.57 -4.48
C LEU A 58 -6.50 -8.13 -4.00
N VAL A 59 -5.54 -7.93 -3.09
CA VAL A 59 -5.20 -6.61 -2.55
C VAL A 59 -4.61 -5.72 -3.64
N GLY A 60 -3.85 -6.28 -4.58
CA GLY A 60 -3.36 -5.55 -5.76
C GLY A 60 -4.49 -4.94 -6.59
N ALA A 61 -5.57 -5.69 -6.80
CA ALA A 61 -6.76 -5.17 -7.49
C ALA A 61 -7.43 -4.03 -6.69
N VAL A 62 -7.52 -4.16 -5.36
CA VAL A 62 -8.07 -3.10 -4.49
C VAL A 62 -7.20 -1.84 -4.53
N ILE A 63 -5.87 -1.99 -4.44
CA ILE A 63 -4.91 -0.87 -4.53
C ILE A 63 -5.03 -0.18 -5.89
N ALA A 64 -5.04 -0.94 -6.99
CA ALA A 64 -5.17 -0.39 -8.34
C ALA A 64 -6.50 0.36 -8.53
N ALA A 65 -7.61 -0.20 -8.03
CA ALA A 65 -8.92 0.45 -8.05
C ALA A 65 -8.92 1.73 -7.20
N ALA A 66 -8.35 1.71 -6.00
CA ALA A 66 -8.26 2.88 -5.14
C ALA A 66 -7.40 4.00 -5.76
N ALA A 67 -6.27 3.64 -6.37
CA ALA A 67 -5.40 4.56 -7.09
C ALA A 67 -6.10 5.18 -8.31
N TRP A 68 -6.80 4.35 -9.11
CA TRP A 68 -7.60 4.83 -10.23
C TRP A 68 -8.70 5.81 -9.78
N VAL A 69 -9.46 5.45 -8.75
CA VAL A 69 -10.53 6.28 -8.18
C VAL A 69 -9.96 7.59 -7.62
N ALA A 70 -8.80 7.57 -6.97
CA ALA A 70 -8.15 8.76 -6.45
C ALA A 70 -7.71 9.70 -7.58
N ALA A 71 -7.07 9.18 -8.62
CA ALA A 71 -6.61 9.95 -9.77
C ALA A 71 -7.76 10.56 -10.59
N THR A 72 -8.92 9.90 -10.65
CA THR A 72 -10.07 10.33 -11.48
C THR A 72 -11.06 11.21 -10.72
N GLN A 73 -11.36 10.92 -9.46
CA GLN A 73 -12.36 11.68 -8.69
C GLN A 73 -11.78 12.89 -7.96
N ARG A 74 -10.47 12.92 -7.72
CA ARG A 74 -9.76 14.01 -7.04
C ARG A 74 -8.51 14.42 -7.84
N PRO A 75 -8.68 14.77 -9.13
CA PRO A 75 -7.55 14.97 -10.02
C PRO A 75 -6.73 16.18 -9.59
N THR A 76 -5.53 15.89 -9.13
CA THR A 76 -4.45 16.86 -8.89
C THR A 76 -3.15 16.27 -9.45
N THR A 77 -2.19 17.11 -9.83
CA THR A 77 -0.87 16.66 -10.28
C THR A 77 -0.25 15.67 -9.29
N GLN A 78 -0.41 15.93 -7.98
CA GLN A 78 0.11 15.08 -6.91
C GLN A 78 -0.62 13.72 -6.85
N SER A 79 -1.95 13.71 -6.83
CA SER A 79 -2.74 12.45 -6.80
C SER A 79 -2.45 11.56 -8.01
N TRP A 80 -2.23 12.15 -9.19
CA TRP A 80 -1.93 11.41 -10.41
C TRP A 80 -0.57 10.72 -10.33
N TRP A 81 0.48 11.46 -9.95
CA TRP A 81 1.83 10.90 -9.78
C TRP A 81 1.88 9.85 -8.68
N LEU A 82 1.29 10.12 -7.51
CA LEU A 82 1.26 9.17 -6.39
C LEU A 82 0.52 7.89 -6.74
N SER A 83 -0.57 7.96 -7.52
CA SER A 83 -1.29 6.78 -7.99
C SER A 83 -0.39 5.87 -8.84
N ARG A 84 0.42 6.45 -9.74
CA ARG A 84 1.39 5.70 -10.55
C ARG A 84 2.51 5.10 -9.71
N ILE A 85 3.01 5.85 -8.73
CA ILE A 85 4.05 5.38 -7.81
C ILE A 85 3.54 4.19 -6.98
N VAL A 86 2.35 4.29 -6.39
CA VAL A 86 1.72 3.19 -5.62
C VAL A 86 1.61 1.93 -6.46
N VAL A 87 1.03 2.03 -7.67
CA VAL A 87 0.88 0.86 -8.57
C VAL A 87 2.24 0.33 -9.01
N GLY A 88 3.19 1.21 -9.35
CA GLY A 88 4.53 0.83 -9.77
C GLY A 88 5.31 0.09 -8.69
N ILE A 89 5.31 0.61 -7.46
CA ILE A 89 5.94 -0.06 -6.31
C ILE A 89 5.25 -1.40 -6.05
N PHE A 90 3.93 -1.49 -6.13
CA PHE A 90 3.22 -2.76 -5.94
C PHE A 90 3.60 -3.82 -6.98
N VAL A 91 3.75 -3.44 -8.25
CA VAL A 91 4.22 -4.37 -9.29
C VAL A 91 5.65 -4.84 -9.01
N VAL A 92 6.54 -3.93 -8.65
CA VAL A 92 7.91 -4.29 -8.24
C VAL A 92 7.88 -5.19 -7.00
N GLN A 93 6.99 -4.95 -6.05
CA GLN A 93 6.79 -5.77 -4.87
C GLN A 93 6.42 -7.21 -5.24
N LEU A 94 5.49 -7.41 -6.18
CA LEU A 94 5.15 -8.75 -6.66
C LEU A 94 6.34 -9.47 -7.29
N LEU A 95 7.12 -8.78 -8.13
CA LEU A 95 8.30 -9.34 -8.77
C LEU A 95 9.36 -9.73 -7.73
N VAL A 96 9.68 -8.83 -6.81
CA VAL A 96 10.64 -9.08 -5.73
C VAL A 96 10.15 -10.20 -4.81
N GLY A 97 8.84 -10.27 -4.53
CA GLY A 97 8.24 -11.36 -3.75
C GLY A 97 8.37 -12.72 -4.42
N ALA A 98 8.13 -12.79 -5.74
CA ALA A 98 8.34 -14.01 -6.51
C ALA A 98 9.81 -14.44 -6.49
N VAL A 99 10.75 -13.50 -6.65
CA VAL A 99 12.19 -13.77 -6.53
C VAL A 99 12.54 -14.24 -5.11
N ASN A 100 11.93 -13.66 -4.08
CA ASN A 100 12.15 -14.05 -2.69
C ASN A 100 11.74 -15.51 -2.46
N VAL A 101 10.60 -15.95 -2.99
CA VAL A 101 10.18 -17.36 -2.96
C VAL A 101 11.16 -18.26 -3.74
N ALA A 102 11.55 -17.86 -4.95
CA ALA A 102 12.46 -18.63 -5.80
C ALA A 102 13.83 -18.87 -5.13
N LEU A 103 14.33 -17.87 -4.40
CA LEU A 103 15.61 -17.94 -3.68
C LEU A 103 15.51 -18.59 -2.30
N LYS A 104 14.34 -19.12 -1.90
CA LYS A 104 14.07 -19.67 -0.56
C LYS A 104 14.29 -18.65 0.56
N ALA A 105 13.79 -17.45 0.33
CA ALA A 105 13.69 -16.35 1.27
C ALA A 105 15.02 -16.01 2.00
N PRO A 106 16.11 -15.68 1.27
CA PRO A 106 17.34 -15.24 1.91
C PRO A 106 17.10 -13.90 2.62
N VAL A 107 17.75 -13.69 3.77
CA VAL A 107 17.50 -12.52 4.65
C VAL A 107 17.58 -11.20 3.89
N THR A 108 18.59 -11.04 3.02
CA THR A 108 18.75 -9.82 2.22
C THR A 108 17.55 -9.55 1.31
N MET A 109 16.99 -10.56 0.64
CA MET A 109 15.82 -10.37 -0.21
C MET A 109 14.55 -10.16 0.60
N GLN A 110 14.42 -10.79 1.77
CA GLN A 110 13.32 -10.50 2.70
C GLN A 110 13.34 -9.02 3.13
N LEU A 111 14.52 -8.47 3.47
CA LEU A 111 14.67 -7.07 3.84
C LEU A 111 14.36 -6.11 2.69
N ILE A 112 14.81 -6.42 1.47
CA ILE A 112 14.48 -5.61 0.28
C ILE A 112 12.96 -5.63 0.02
N HIS A 113 12.33 -6.80 0.13
CA HIS A 113 10.89 -6.95 -0.02
C HIS A 113 10.12 -6.19 1.08
N LEU A 114 10.59 -6.23 2.33
CA LEU A 114 10.00 -5.47 3.44
C LEU A 114 10.13 -3.96 3.22
N LEU A 115 11.31 -3.49 2.83
CA LEU A 115 11.55 -2.07 2.52
C LEU A 115 10.58 -1.56 1.44
N LEU A 116 10.38 -2.33 0.38
CA LEU A 116 9.44 -1.97 -0.68
C LEU A 116 7.97 -1.98 -0.18
N ALA A 117 7.61 -2.87 0.75
CA ALA A 117 6.31 -2.83 1.40
C ALA A 117 6.12 -1.55 2.24
N ASP A 118 7.15 -1.11 2.95
CA ASP A 118 7.13 0.14 3.72
C ASP A 118 7.00 1.36 2.80
N LEU A 119 7.74 1.38 1.68
CA LEU A 119 7.62 2.43 0.67
C LEU A 119 6.23 2.46 0.02
N LEU A 120 5.64 1.30 -0.25
CA LEU A 120 4.26 1.18 -0.72
C LEU A 120 3.27 1.77 0.30
N TRP A 121 3.43 1.43 1.57
CA TRP A 121 2.59 1.94 2.66
C TRP A 121 2.66 3.46 2.74
N ILE A 122 3.88 4.02 2.75
CA ILE A 122 4.10 5.47 2.76
C ILE A 122 3.45 6.12 1.53
N ALA A 123 3.66 5.57 0.34
CA ALA A 123 3.08 6.10 -0.89
C ALA A 123 1.53 6.07 -0.86
N LEU A 124 0.93 5.02 -0.30
CA LEU A 124 -0.52 4.90 -0.14
C LEU A 124 -1.09 5.91 0.87
N VAL A 125 -0.37 6.16 1.97
CA VAL A 125 -0.72 7.20 2.95
C VAL A 125 -0.65 8.59 2.31
N LEU A 126 0.42 8.89 1.54
CA LEU A 126 0.56 10.15 0.83
C LEU A 126 -0.52 10.33 -0.24
N LEU A 127 -0.85 9.28 -1.00
CA LEU A 127 -1.95 9.31 -1.96
C LEU A 127 -3.27 9.62 -1.26
N SER A 128 -3.50 8.99 -0.11
CA SER A 128 -4.70 9.22 0.69
C SER A 128 -4.78 10.66 1.18
N ALA A 129 -3.68 11.22 1.70
CA ALA A 129 -3.61 12.61 2.14
C ALA A 129 -3.88 13.57 0.97
N ALA A 130 -3.25 13.36 -0.19
CA ALA A 130 -3.44 14.19 -1.37
C ALA A 130 -4.90 14.16 -1.86
N ALA A 131 -5.50 12.97 -1.98
CA ALA A 131 -6.87 12.79 -2.45
C ALA A 131 -7.94 13.26 -1.46
N LEU A 132 -7.62 13.34 -0.16
CA LEU A 132 -8.54 13.77 0.89
C LEU A 132 -8.34 15.23 1.32
N SER A 133 -7.29 15.89 0.82
CA SER A 133 -7.06 17.31 1.07
C SER A 133 -8.23 18.16 0.55
N THR A 134 -8.70 19.09 1.38
CA THR A 134 -9.68 20.09 0.97
C THR A 134 -8.90 21.29 0.47
N THR A 135 -8.84 21.53 -0.85
CA THR A 135 -8.35 22.81 -1.36
C THR A 135 -9.38 23.87 -1.01
N ALA A 136 -9.28 24.44 0.20
CA ALA A 136 -9.97 25.67 0.54
C ALA A 136 -9.27 26.78 -0.27
N TYR A 137 -9.82 27.15 -1.41
CA TYR A 137 -9.49 28.46 -1.97
C TYR A 137 -10.00 29.50 -0.97
N PRO A 138 -9.14 30.34 -0.36
CA PRO A 138 -9.63 31.51 0.34
C PRO A 138 -10.42 32.32 -0.68
N ARG A 139 -11.66 32.66 -0.34
CA ARG A 139 -12.53 33.50 -1.15
C ARG A 139 -11.95 34.92 -1.20
N VAL A 140 -10.86 35.13 -1.94
CA VAL A 140 -10.21 36.44 -2.13
C VAL A 140 -11.07 37.35 -3.03
N GLN A 141 -12.15 36.85 -3.62
CA GLN A 141 -13.03 37.62 -4.52
C GLN A 141 -14.29 38.21 -3.88
N ALA A 142 -14.64 37.91 -2.63
CA ALA A 142 -15.83 38.53 -2.04
C ALA A 142 -15.61 39.97 -1.56
N SER A 143 -14.44 40.28 -0.99
CA SER A 143 -14.19 41.63 -0.45
C SER A 143 -13.80 42.66 -1.51
N VAL A 144 -13.25 42.23 -2.66
CA VAL A 144 -12.88 43.15 -3.75
C VAL A 144 -14.10 43.63 -4.53
N LEU A 145 -15.19 42.86 -4.56
CA LEU A 145 -16.45 43.27 -5.19
C LEU A 145 -17.34 44.11 -4.27
N GLU A 146 -17.22 43.94 -2.94
CA GLU A 146 -17.94 44.75 -1.95
C GLU A 146 -17.33 46.15 -1.77
N GLY A 147 -16.02 46.32 -2.01
CA GLY A 147 -15.35 47.62 -1.94
C GLY A 147 -15.48 48.49 -3.19
N VAL A 148 -15.89 47.91 -4.32
CA VAL A 148 -16.03 48.64 -5.60
C VAL A 148 -17.44 49.21 -5.79
N SER A 149 -18.46 48.71 -5.07
CA SER A 149 -19.85 49.18 -5.20
C SER A 149 -20.25 50.31 -4.25
N VAL A 150 -19.33 50.84 -3.43
CA VAL A 150 -19.63 51.89 -2.42
C VAL A 150 -19.03 53.25 -2.82
N GLY A 151 -18.72 53.44 -4.10
CA GLY A 151 -17.94 54.58 -4.59
C GLY A 151 -18.55 55.41 -5.71
N ASP A 152 -19.84 55.29 -6.03
CA ASP A 152 -20.49 56.03 -7.12
C ASP A 152 -21.89 56.55 -6.72
N ASP A 153 -21.99 57.38 -5.67
CA ASP A 153 -23.14 58.27 -5.42
C ASP A 153 -22.79 59.47 -4.51
#